data_AF-A0A5C2HBK1-F1
#
_entry.id   AF-A0A5C2HBK1-F1
#
_cell.length_a   1.000
_cell.length_b   1.000
_cell.length_c   1.000
_cell.angle_alpha   90.00
_cell.angle_beta   90.00
_cell.angle_gamma   90.00
#
_symmetry.space_group_name_H-M   'P 1'
#
loop_
_entity.id
_entity.type
_entity.pdbx_description
1 polymer ?
#
loop_
_entity_poly.entity_id
_entity_poly.type
_entity_poly.pdbx_seq_one_letter_code
_entity_poly.pdbx_strand_id
1 'polypeptide(L)'
;MENFEKVINKLKKALNVSTDKELAEKLNMKNNTFSERKRTSSLPHNEILSICITEKLDLNSIYTDNTILGKSINYKEEIINNLEIFDEKQIKYFYHLMEAEKIRN
;
A
#
# COMPACT_ATOMS: atom_id res chain seq x y z
N MET A 1 10.68 -9.59 -16.26
CA MET A 1 9.39 -9.30 -16.91
C MET A 1 8.24 -9.17 -15.90
N GLU A 2 7.99 -10.15 -15.01
CA GLU A 2 6.84 -10.09 -14.07
C GLU A 2 6.79 -8.85 -13.17
N ASN A 3 7.93 -8.35 -12.65
CA ASN A 3 7.95 -7.18 -11.78
C ASN A 3 7.57 -5.87 -12.52
N PHE A 4 8.03 -5.71 -13.77
CA PHE A 4 7.73 -4.54 -14.58
C PHE A 4 6.22 -4.43 -14.85
N GLU A 5 5.63 -5.49 -15.39
CA GLU A 5 4.19 -5.52 -15.70
C GLU A 5 3.33 -5.30 -14.45
N LYS A 6 3.69 -5.89 -13.31
CA LYS A 6 2.95 -5.69 -12.05
C LYS A 6 2.94 -4.22 -11.62
N VAL A 7 4.12 -3.61 -11.54
CA VAL A 7 4.27 -2.20 -11.13
C VAL A 7 3.55 -1.27 -12.12
N ILE A 8 3.75 -1.47 -13.42
CA ILE A 8 3.11 -0.66 -14.45
C ILE A 8 1.58 -0.79 -14.42
N ASN A 9 1.04 -2.00 -14.26
CA ASN A 9 -0.42 -2.18 -14.19
C ASN A 9 -1.03 -1.54 -12.94
N LYS A 10 -0.35 -1.57 -11.80
CA LYS A 10 -0.78 -0.83 -10.60
C LYS A 10 -0.75 0.67 -10.82
N LEU A 11 0.31 1.18 -11.44
CA LEU A 11 0.45 2.59 -11.74
C LEU A 11 -0.63 3.07 -12.72
N LYS A 12 -0.92 2.29 -13.75
CA LYS A 12 -2.04 2.55 -14.68
C LYS A 12 -3.38 2.65 -13.96
N LYS A 13 -3.67 1.70 -13.06
CA LYS A 13 -4.89 1.71 -12.25
C LYS A 13 -4.96 2.94 -11.35
N ALA A 14 -3.87 3.27 -10.66
CA ALA A 14 -3.79 4.42 -9.76
C ALA A 14 -3.98 5.76 -10.50
N LEU A 15 -3.49 5.86 -11.75
CA LEU A 15 -3.60 7.05 -12.59
C LEU A 15 -4.84 7.05 -13.51
N ASN A 16 -5.69 6.03 -13.42
CA ASN A 16 -6.87 5.83 -14.27
C ASN A 16 -6.55 5.92 -15.78
N VAL A 17 -5.47 5.28 -16.22
CA VAL A 17 -5.08 5.16 -17.63
C VAL A 17 -5.10 3.70 -18.07
N SER A 18 -5.33 3.46 -19.37
CA SER A 18 -5.53 2.11 -19.90
C SER A 18 -4.40 1.65 -20.81
N THR A 19 -3.67 2.58 -21.43
CA THR A 19 -2.65 2.27 -22.44
C THR A 19 -1.23 2.58 -21.96
N ASP A 20 -0.24 1.87 -22.54
CA ASP A 20 1.19 2.18 -22.32
C ASP A 20 1.53 3.60 -22.80
N LYS A 21 0.85 4.07 -23.85
CA LYS A 21 1.01 5.41 -24.41
C LYS A 21 0.59 6.49 -23.40
N GLU A 22 -0.62 6.38 -22.85
CA GLU A 22 -1.14 7.31 -21.84
C GLU A 22 -0.24 7.34 -20.60
N LEU A 23 0.25 6.17 -20.17
CA LEU A 23 1.16 6.10 -19.04
C LEU A 23 2.51 6.76 -19.36
N ALA A 24 3.06 6.53 -20.56
CA ALA A 24 4.31 7.19 -20.97
C ALA A 24 4.17 8.71 -20.99
N GLU A 25 3.03 9.23 -21.47
CA GLU A 25 2.70 10.65 -21.44
C GLU A 25 2.63 11.18 -19.99
N LYS A 26 1.95 10.46 -19.09
CA LYS A 26 1.90 10.80 -17.65
C LYS A 26 3.26 10.79 -16.96
N LEU A 27 4.16 9.89 -17.37
CA LEU A 27 5.54 9.82 -16.89
C LEU A 27 6.48 10.81 -17.58
N ASN A 28 5.95 11.69 -18.45
CA ASN A 28 6.72 12.63 -19.26
C ASN A 28 7.82 11.93 -20.09
N MET A 29 7.49 10.77 -20.66
CA MET A 29 8.39 9.90 -21.38
C MET A 29 7.91 9.68 -22.82
N LYS A 30 8.85 9.59 -23.77
CA LYS A 30 8.53 9.20 -25.15
C LYS A 30 8.08 7.74 -25.20
N ASN A 31 7.06 7.45 -26.01
CA ASN A 31 6.54 6.10 -26.19
C ASN A 31 7.62 5.05 -26.54
N ASN A 32 8.57 5.40 -27.41
CA ASN A 32 9.68 4.51 -27.79
C ASN A 32 10.59 4.17 -26.60
N THR A 33 10.79 5.11 -25.68
CA THR A 33 11.60 4.94 -24.47
C THR A 33 10.87 4.02 -23.49
N PHE A 34 9.56 4.19 -23.34
CA PHE A 34 8.74 3.30 -22.53
C PHE A 34 8.74 1.87 -23.08
N SER A 35 8.58 1.70 -24.39
CA SER A 35 8.64 0.39 -25.06
C SER A 35 9.99 -0.30 -24.84
N GLU A 36 11.09 0.45 -24.92
CA GLU A 36 12.43 -0.09 -24.69
C GLU A 36 12.65 -0.52 -23.23
N ARG A 37 12.17 0.29 -22.27
CA ARG A 37 12.18 -0.04 -20.85
C ARG A 37 11.35 -1.30 -20.54
N LYS A 38 10.18 -1.43 -21.17
CA LYS A 38 9.33 -2.63 -21.09
C LYS A 38 10.07 -3.86 -21.61
N ARG A 39 10.70 -3.75 -22.78
CA ARG A 39 11.49 -4.81 -23.41
C ARG A 39 12.64 -5.27 -22.51
N THR A 40 13.35 -4.32 -21.90
CA THR A 40 14.50 -4.57 -21.02
C THR A 40 14.11 -4.86 -19.56
N SER A 41 12.80 -4.82 -19.22
CA SER A 41 12.29 -4.92 -17.85
C SER A 41 12.90 -3.89 -16.87
N SER A 42 13.24 -2.69 -17.36
CA SER A 42 13.85 -1.61 -16.58
C SER A 42 12.80 -0.60 -16.13
N LEU A 43 12.53 -0.51 -14.82
CA LEU A 43 11.54 0.42 -14.27
C LEU A 43 12.05 1.86 -14.25
N PRO A 44 11.21 2.84 -14.67
CA PRO A 44 11.54 4.26 -14.58
C PRO A 44 11.30 4.80 -13.16
N HIS A 45 12.16 4.41 -12.22
CA HIS A 45 11.97 4.69 -10.78
C HIS A 45 11.83 6.19 -10.46
N ASN A 46 12.61 7.05 -11.12
CA ASN A 46 12.58 8.49 -10.85
C ASN A 46 11.26 9.12 -11.33
N GLU A 47 10.79 8.70 -12.50
CA GLU A 47 9.55 9.17 -13.09
C GLU A 47 8.34 8.66 -12.28
N ILE A 48 8.39 7.40 -11.82
CA ILE A 48 7.36 6.82 -10.94
C ILE A 48 7.32 7.57 -9.59
N LEU A 49 8.47 7.86 -8.99
CA LEU A 49 8.52 8.62 -7.74
C LEU A 49 7.93 10.03 -7.94
N SER A 50 8.31 10.71 -9.02
CA SER A 50 7.85 12.06 -9.32
C SER A 50 6.34 12.13 -9.51
N ILE A 51 5.75 11.17 -10.24
CA ILE A 51 4.30 11.13 -10.42
C ILE A 51 3.58 10.76 -9.12
N CYS A 52 4.14 9.88 -8.29
CA CYS A 52 3.54 9.55 -6.99
C CYS A 52 3.49 10.76 -6.06
N ILE A 53 4.54 11.59 -6.03
CA ILE A 53 4.54 12.85 -5.28
C ILE A 53 3.48 13.82 -5.82
N THR A 54 3.41 13.96 -7.15
CA THR A 54 2.52 14.93 -7.81
C THR A 54 1.05 14.58 -7.65
N GLU A 55 0.70 13.29 -7.82
CA GLU A 55 -0.67 12.77 -7.77
C GLU A 55 -1.05 12.26 -6.37
N LYS A 56 -0.18 12.49 -5.36
CA LYS A 56 -0.34 12.04 -3.95
C LYS A 56 -0.65 10.54 -3.81
N LEU A 57 0.04 9.72 -4.62
CA LEU A 57 -0.08 8.26 -4.57
C LEU A 57 0.87 7.67 -3.54
N ASP A 58 0.43 6.61 -2.86
CA ASP A 58 1.29 5.84 -1.98
C ASP A 58 2.26 4.96 -2.81
N LEU A 59 3.55 5.26 -2.71
CA LEU A 59 4.60 4.53 -3.41
C LEU A 59 4.61 3.03 -3.05
N ASN A 60 4.31 2.68 -1.80
CA ASN A 60 4.30 1.29 -1.36
C ASN A 60 3.19 0.51 -2.04
N SER A 61 2.01 1.13 -2.22
CA SER A 61 0.90 0.52 -2.97
C SER A 61 1.25 0.18 -4.43
N ILE A 62 2.19 0.94 -5.03
CA ILE A 62 2.65 0.73 -6.40
C ILE A 62 3.70 -0.39 -6.49
N TYR A 63 4.66 -0.42 -5.58
CA TYR A 63 5.78 -1.39 -5.62
C TYR A 63 5.51 -2.68 -4.86
N THR A 64 4.53 -2.71 -3.97
CA THR A 64 4.27 -3.84 -3.07
C THR A 64 2.84 -4.31 -3.23
N ASP A 65 2.66 -5.63 -3.26
CA ASP A 65 1.33 -6.20 -3.04
C ASP A 65 1.07 -6.05 -1.54
N ASN A 66 0.14 -5.16 -1.16
CA ASN A 66 -0.23 -4.83 0.23
C ASN A 66 -0.61 -6.04 1.11
N THR A 67 -0.55 -7.26 0.58
CA THR A 67 -0.67 -8.52 1.32
C THR A 67 0.53 -8.80 2.25
N ILE A 68 1.69 -8.15 2.06
CA ILE A 68 2.92 -8.46 2.84
C ILE A 68 3.30 -7.36 3.83
N LEU A 69 2.84 -6.11 3.65
CA LEU A 69 2.96 -5.09 4.69
C LEU A 69 1.85 -5.34 5.71
N GLY A 70 2.17 -6.09 6.77
CA GLY A 70 1.27 -6.29 7.90
C GLY A 70 0.61 -4.96 8.26
N LYS A 71 -0.73 -4.95 8.32
CA LYS A 71 -1.48 -3.74 8.70
C LYS A 71 -0.77 -3.09 9.89
N SER A 72 -0.47 -1.80 9.79
CA SER A 72 -0.11 -1.00 10.96
C SER A 72 -1.34 -0.99 11.87
N ILE A 73 -1.45 -1.96 12.78
CA ILE A 73 -2.57 -2.05 13.71
C ILE A 73 -2.32 -0.99 14.79
N ASN A 74 -3.21 0.01 14.85
CA ASN A 74 -3.31 0.85 16.02
C ASN A 74 -4.02 0.05 17.12
N TYR A 75 -3.24 -0.65 17.93
CA TYR A 75 -3.78 -1.55 18.96
C TYR A 75 -4.75 -0.86 19.91
N LYS A 76 -4.54 0.43 20.20
CA LYS A 76 -5.44 1.20 21.07
C LYS A 76 -6.81 1.38 20.43
N GLU A 77 -6.85 1.86 19.19
CA GLU A 77 -8.11 2.06 18.46
C GLU A 77 -8.84 0.73 18.23
N GLU A 78 -8.11 -0.30 17.84
CA GLU A 78 -8.71 -1.62 17.59
C GLU A 78 -9.30 -2.23 18.86
N ILE A 79 -8.63 -2.09 20.02
CA ILE A 79 -9.17 -2.53 21.31
C ILE A 79 -10.45 -1.77 21.64
N ILE A 80 -10.47 -0.44 21.47
CA ILE A 80 -11.67 0.37 21.75
C ILE A 80 -12.84 -0.09 20.87
N ASN A 81 -12.62 -0.27 19.58
CA ASN A 81 -13.66 -0.75 18.66
C ASN A 81 -14.18 -2.14 19.06
N ASN A 82 -13.28 -3.03 19.47
CA ASN A 82 -13.66 -4.38 19.91
C ASN A 82 -14.49 -4.37 21.20
N LEU A 83 -14.25 -3.43 22.11
CA LEU A 83 -15.04 -3.30 23.34
C LEU A 83 -16.52 -2.97 23.08
N GLU A 84 -16.85 -2.34 21.95
CA GLU A 84 -18.24 -2.07 21.55
C GLU A 84 -18.99 -3.35 21.12
N ILE A 85 -18.25 -4.39 20.73
CA ILE A 85 -18.80 -5.64 20.19
C ILE A 85 -18.85 -6.74 21.26
N PHE A 86 -18.00 -6.64 22.29
CA PHE A 86 -17.85 -7.69 23.29
C PHE A 86 -19.00 -7.74 24.30
N ASP A 87 -19.34 -8.96 24.70
CA ASP A 87 -20.27 -9.21 25.80
C ASP A 87 -19.62 -8.96 27.17
N GLU A 88 -20.45 -8.91 28.22
CA GLU A 88 -20.00 -8.63 29.58
C GLU A 88 -18.96 -9.64 30.10
N LYS A 89 -19.08 -10.91 29.72
CA LYS A 89 -18.13 -11.96 30.13
C LYS A 89 -16.77 -11.74 29.48
N GLN A 90 -16.75 -11.39 28.20
CA GLN A 90 -15.54 -11.05 27.46
C GLN A 90 -14.87 -9.81 28.05
N ILE A 91 -15.63 -8.73 28.31
CA ILE A 91 -15.11 -7.51 28.93
C ILE A 91 -14.50 -7.81 30.31
N LYS A 92 -15.17 -8.61 31.13
CA LYS A 92 -14.68 -9.00 32.47
C LYS A 92 -13.38 -9.79 32.42
N TYR A 93 -13.22 -10.66 31.42
CA TYR A 93 -11.96 -11.38 31.21
C TYR A 93 -10.80 -10.40 30.91
N PHE A 94 -10.99 -9.46 29.98
CA PHE A 94 -9.97 -8.47 29.65
C PHE A 94 -9.63 -7.55 30.83
N TYR A 95 -10.63 -7.16 31.62
CA TYR A 95 -10.42 -6.41 32.84
C TYR A 95 -9.47 -7.13 33.80
N HIS A 96 -9.73 -8.40 34.12
CA HIS A 96 -8.88 -9.15 35.04
C HIS A 96 -7.46 -9.37 34.49
N LEU A 97 -7.32 -9.54 33.17
CA LEU A 97 -6.00 -9.62 32.53
C LEU A 97 -5.22 -8.31 32.69
N MET A 98 -5.86 -7.17 32.46
CA MET A 98 -5.24 -5.85 32.63
C MET A 98 -4.85 -5.57 34.09
N GLU A 99 -5.72 -5.89 35.05
CA GLU A 99 -5.42 -5.72 36.48
C GLU A 99 -4.25 -6.61 36.91
N ALA A 100 -4.15 -7.83 36.40
CA ALA A 100 -3.00 -8.70 36.67
C ALA A 100 -1.68 -8.08 36.15
N GLU A 101 -1.67 -7.52 34.94
CA GLU A 101 -0.47 -6.88 34.37
C GLU A 101 -0.08 -5.59 35.11
N LYS A 102 -1.03 -4.84 35.67
CA LYS A 102 -0.75 -3.67 36.51
C LYS A 102 -0.05 -4.03 37.82
N ILE A 103 -0.27 -5.23 38.35
CA ILE A 103 0.36 -5.71 39.58
C ILE A 103 1.78 -6.23 39.29
N ARG A 104 2.06 -6.65 38.04
CA ARG A 104 3.36 -7.17 37.63
C ARG A 104 4.40 -6.09 37.31
N ASN A 105 3.95 -4.86 37.05
CA ASN A 105 4.79 -3.67 36.85
C ASN A 105 4.77 -2.77 38.09
#